data_AF-A0A6L9ITD8-F1
#
_entry.id   AF-A0A6L9ITD8-F1
#
_cell.length_a   1.000
_cell.length_b   1.000
_cell.length_c   1.000
_cell.angle_alpha   90.00
_cell.angle_beta   90.00
_cell.angle_gamma   90.00
#
_symmetry.space_group_name_H-M   'P 1'
#
loop_
_entity.id
_entity.type
_entity.pdbx_description
1 polymer ?
#
loop_
_entity_poly.entity_id
_entity_poly.type
_entity_poly.pdbx_seq_one_letter_code
_entity_poly.pdbx_strand_id
1 'polypeptide(L)'
;MQTIDLKEAERRAFRSTHQDGLWDIYLGAIFVVFGAIPVLRNVAKLSEQASMIVHIMVLLIVMLLWIGGKKYITTPRVGMVKFSKDRQRKLMRARIVLFGSVALGMIVFALIASDTVRSLDFFVYVLAANILIVFGAMAYFMSFERLYYYAVLYALSMPVGLLLEDQALLSDAPYIFILTGGLPVVIGIALFARFLRDYPLHTEVDWGPSDDIN
;
A
#
# COMPACT_ATOMS: atom_id res chain seq x y z
N MET A 1 22.77 -16.83 30.62
CA MET A 1 21.83 -15.74 30.27
C MET A 1 21.93 -15.50 28.78
N GLN A 2 20.89 -15.81 28.00
CA GLN A 2 20.86 -15.44 26.58
C GLN A 2 20.80 -13.92 26.48
N THR A 3 21.82 -13.29 25.92
CA THR A 3 21.82 -11.87 25.61
C THR A 3 20.83 -11.66 24.47
N ILE A 4 19.59 -11.28 24.80
CA ILE A 4 18.63 -10.83 23.81
C ILE A 4 19.25 -9.61 23.12
N ASP A 5 19.60 -9.76 21.83
CA ASP A 5 20.05 -8.63 21.02
C ASP A 5 18.87 -7.66 20.87
N LEU A 6 18.94 -6.55 21.60
CA LEU A 6 17.93 -5.48 21.61
C LEU A 6 17.60 -5.00 20.19
N LYS A 7 18.58 -5.01 19.29
CA LYS A 7 18.40 -4.60 17.90
C LYS A 7 17.55 -5.60 17.11
N GLU A 8 17.71 -6.89 17.39
CA GLU A 8 16.91 -7.93 16.76
C GLU A 8 15.48 -7.95 17.31
N ALA A 9 15.31 -7.75 18.63
CA ALA A 9 14.00 -7.60 19.26
C ALA A 9 13.23 -6.40 18.67
N GLU A 10 13.86 -5.23 18.53
CA GLU A 10 13.25 -4.05 17.89
C GLU A 10 12.88 -4.33 16.42
N ARG A 11 13.75 -5.01 15.67
CA ARG A 11 13.48 -5.36 14.27
C ARG A 11 12.27 -6.29 14.13
N ARG A 12 12.13 -7.28 15.02
CA ARG A 12 10.97 -8.18 15.06
C ARG A 12 9.69 -7.42 15.41
N ALA A 13 9.72 -6.57 16.44
CA ALA A 13 8.60 -5.71 16.83
C ALA A 13 8.18 -4.74 15.72
N PHE A 14 9.14 -4.20 14.94
CA PHE A 14 8.78 -3.35 13.81
C PHE A 14 8.12 -4.15 12.68
N ARG A 15 8.62 -5.36 12.39
CA ARG A 15 8.05 -6.20 11.33
C ARG A 15 6.61 -6.62 11.65
N SER A 16 6.30 -6.92 12.91
CA SER A 16 4.94 -7.30 13.30
C SER A 16 3.91 -6.19 13.06
N THR A 17 4.31 -4.91 13.09
CA THR A 17 3.38 -3.80 12.77
C THR A 17 2.89 -3.77 11.31
N HIS A 18 3.53 -4.53 10.42
CA HIS A 18 3.17 -4.67 9.02
C HIS A 18 2.63 -6.08 8.69
N GLN A 19 2.44 -6.94 9.69
CA GLN A 19 1.90 -8.29 9.50
C GLN A 19 0.37 -8.35 9.60
N ASP A 20 -0.29 -7.24 9.92
CA ASP A 20 -1.74 -7.15 10.02
C ASP A 20 -2.48 -7.20 8.67
N GLY A 21 -1.79 -7.13 7.53
CA GLY A 21 -2.41 -7.16 6.20
C GLY A 21 -3.11 -5.87 5.78
N LEU A 22 -3.22 -4.84 6.64
CA LEU A 22 -3.91 -3.59 6.29
C LEU A 22 -3.18 -2.80 5.21
N TRP A 23 -1.84 -2.86 5.20
CA TRP A 23 -1.05 -2.26 4.12
C TRP A 23 -1.28 -2.95 2.79
N ASP A 24 -1.40 -4.28 2.77
CA ASP A 24 -1.68 -5.07 1.57
C ASP A 24 -3.07 -4.71 1.00
N ILE A 25 -4.09 -4.61 1.87
CA ILE A 25 -5.45 -4.17 1.49
C ILE A 25 -5.42 -2.74 0.94
N TYR A 26 -4.78 -1.81 1.65
CA TYR A 26 -4.74 -0.41 1.26
C TYR A 26 -4.07 -0.20 -0.11
N LEU A 27 -2.88 -0.77 -0.29
CA LEU A 27 -2.13 -0.64 -1.54
C LEU A 27 -2.85 -1.33 -2.70
N GLY A 28 -3.39 -2.53 -2.47
CA GLY A 28 -4.16 -3.23 -3.49
C GLY A 28 -5.44 -2.48 -3.88
N ALA A 29 -6.15 -1.92 -2.91
CA ALA A 29 -7.36 -1.14 -3.15
C ALA A 29 -7.09 0.10 -3.99
N ILE A 30 -5.97 0.80 -3.78
CA ILE A 30 -5.56 1.92 -4.65
C ILE A 30 -5.46 1.48 -6.11
N PHE A 31 -4.81 0.33 -6.38
CA PHE A 31 -4.67 -0.20 -7.74
C PHE A 31 -6.01 -0.63 -8.33
N VAL A 32 -6.86 -1.30 -7.55
CA VAL A 32 -8.23 -1.65 -8.00
C VAL A 32 -9.01 -0.39 -8.38
N VAL A 33 -8.89 0.69 -7.61
CA VAL A 33 -9.57 1.96 -7.88
C VAL A 33 -9.05 2.61 -9.17
N PHE A 34 -7.76 2.52 -9.48
CA PHE A 34 -7.21 2.92 -10.78
C PHE A 34 -7.78 2.08 -11.94
N GLY A 35 -7.87 0.76 -11.76
CA GLY A 35 -8.45 -0.11 -12.78
C GLY A 35 -9.97 0.01 -12.95
N ALA A 36 -10.67 0.60 -11.98
CA ALA A 36 -12.12 0.81 -12.05
C ALA A 36 -12.54 2.03 -12.91
N ILE A 37 -11.60 2.87 -13.35
CA ILE A 37 -11.92 4.09 -14.13
C ILE A 37 -12.71 3.77 -15.41
N PRO A 38 -12.31 2.80 -16.26
CA PRO A 38 -13.09 2.43 -17.45
C PRO A 38 -14.48 1.88 -17.09
N VAL A 39 -14.60 1.14 -15.98
CA VAL A 39 -15.90 0.63 -15.50
C VAL A 39 -16.86 1.77 -15.16
N LEU A 40 -16.38 2.79 -14.45
CA LEU A 40 -17.18 3.97 -14.10
C LEU A 40 -17.65 4.73 -15.34
N ARG A 41 -16.82 4.82 -16.38
CA ARG A 41 -17.16 5.51 -17.63
C ARG A 41 -18.11 4.69 -18.50
N ASN A 42 -17.78 3.42 -18.74
CA ASN A 42 -18.45 2.58 -19.72
C ASN A 42 -19.74 1.96 -19.18
N VAL A 43 -19.74 1.53 -17.92
CA VAL A 43 -20.88 0.84 -17.30
C VAL A 43 -21.80 1.83 -16.59
N ALA A 44 -21.25 2.69 -15.73
CA ALA A 44 -22.05 3.65 -14.97
C ALA A 44 -22.42 4.91 -15.79
N LYS A 45 -21.92 5.03 -17.03
CA LYS A 45 -22.19 6.14 -17.97
C LYS A 45 -21.97 7.52 -17.34
N LEU A 46 -21.01 7.61 -16.43
CA LEU A 46 -20.67 8.86 -15.78
C LEU A 46 -19.90 9.76 -16.75
N SER A 47 -20.12 11.08 -16.64
CA SER A 47 -19.27 12.04 -17.33
C SER A 47 -17.81 11.91 -16.86
N GLU A 48 -16.86 12.40 -17.64
CA GLU A 48 -15.43 12.35 -17.29
C GLU A 48 -15.15 13.03 -15.94
N GLN A 49 -15.73 14.21 -15.74
CA GLN A 49 -15.63 14.97 -14.49
C GLN A 49 -16.24 14.21 -13.31
N ALA A 50 -17.43 13.63 -13.49
CA ALA A 50 -18.08 12.84 -12.44
C ALA A 50 -17.26 11.58 -12.09
N SER A 51 -16.68 10.92 -13.09
CA SER A 51 -15.81 9.75 -12.90
C SER A 51 -14.57 10.11 -12.09
N MET A 52 -13.92 11.25 -12.38
CA MET A 52 -12.78 11.75 -11.61
C MET A 52 -13.16 12.08 -10.16
N ILE A 53 -14.30 12.74 -9.94
CA ILE A 53 -14.79 13.06 -8.58
C ILE A 53 -15.02 11.77 -7.80
N VAL A 54 -15.74 10.80 -8.37
CA VAL A 54 -16.00 9.50 -7.73
C VAL A 54 -14.69 8.79 -7.42
N HIS A 55 -13.75 8.79 -8.36
CA HIS A 55 -12.44 8.18 -8.16
C HIS A 55 -11.68 8.78 -6.97
N ILE A 56 -11.60 10.11 -6.88
CA ILE A 56 -10.97 10.82 -5.75
C ILE A 56 -11.70 10.50 -4.44
N MET A 57 -13.03 10.52 -4.44
CA MET A 57 -13.84 10.20 -3.26
C MET A 57 -13.59 8.78 -2.76
N VAL A 58 -13.50 7.80 -3.66
CA VAL A 58 -13.21 6.41 -3.29
C VAL A 58 -11.78 6.27 -2.74
N LEU A 59 -10.79 6.94 -3.33
CA LEU A 59 -9.42 6.96 -2.78
C LEU A 59 -9.37 7.55 -1.37
N LEU A 60 -10.12 8.63 -1.12
CA LEU A 60 -10.24 9.22 0.22
C LEU A 60 -10.86 8.23 1.21
N ILE A 61 -11.93 7.52 0.81
CA ILE A 61 -12.55 6.50 1.65
C ILE A 61 -11.55 5.38 1.97
N VAL A 62 -10.82 4.87 0.97
CA VAL A 62 -9.79 3.83 1.15
C VAL A 62 -8.71 4.30 2.15
N MET A 63 -8.26 5.55 2.04
CA MET A 63 -7.31 6.14 2.98
C MET A 63 -7.89 6.25 4.40
N LEU A 64 -9.14 6.71 4.55
CA LEU A 64 -9.80 6.82 5.85
C LEU A 64 -10.00 5.46 6.51
N LEU A 65 -10.39 4.44 5.73
CA LEU A 65 -10.52 3.07 6.22
C LEU A 65 -9.18 2.50 6.68
N TRP A 66 -8.09 2.77 5.97
CA TRP A 66 -6.75 2.36 6.40
C TRP A 66 -6.33 3.07 7.70
N ILE A 67 -6.51 4.39 7.79
CA ILE A 67 -6.20 5.16 9.01
C ILE A 67 -7.05 4.64 10.19
N GLY A 68 -8.34 4.46 9.98
CA GLY A 68 -9.27 3.95 10.98
C GLY A 68 -8.93 2.53 11.43
N GLY A 69 -8.67 1.63 10.48
CA GLY A 69 -8.24 0.26 10.76
C GLY A 69 -6.93 0.24 11.55
N LYS A 70 -5.94 1.08 11.19
CA LYS A 70 -4.71 1.18 11.98
C LYS A 70 -5.00 1.67 13.39
N LYS A 71 -5.65 2.83 13.52
CA LYS A 71 -5.87 3.53 14.80
C LYS A 71 -6.77 2.76 15.77
N TYR A 72 -7.89 2.22 15.29
CA TYR A 72 -8.93 1.65 16.16
C TYR A 72 -8.88 0.12 16.26
N ILE A 73 -8.25 -0.57 15.30
CA ILE A 73 -8.22 -2.03 15.29
C ILE A 73 -6.83 -2.55 15.64
N THR A 74 -5.81 -2.19 14.87
CA THR A 74 -4.49 -2.81 15.02
C THR A 74 -3.67 -2.22 16.16
N THR A 75 -3.66 -0.89 16.33
CA THR A 75 -2.88 -0.23 17.39
C THR A 75 -3.28 -0.72 18.79
N PRO A 76 -4.57 -0.85 19.15
CA PRO A 76 -4.96 -1.38 20.47
C PRO A 76 -4.54 -2.84 20.70
N ARG A 77 -4.41 -3.65 19.64
CA ARG A 77 -4.08 -5.08 19.72
C ARG A 77 -2.59 -5.36 19.82
N VAL A 78 -1.76 -4.57 19.12
CA VAL A 78 -0.29 -4.75 19.10
C VAL A 78 0.40 -3.97 20.22
N GLY A 79 -0.26 -2.94 20.76
CA GLY A 79 0.33 -2.01 21.72
C GLY A 79 1.23 -0.97 21.05
N MET A 80 1.64 0.03 21.84
CA MET A 80 2.46 1.15 21.38
C MET A 80 3.95 0.85 21.61
N VAL A 81 4.73 0.74 20.53
CA VAL A 81 6.19 0.58 20.61
C VAL A 81 6.86 1.90 20.22
N LYS A 82 7.74 2.42 21.08
CA LYS A 82 8.61 3.56 20.75
C LYS A 82 9.82 3.06 19.96
N PHE A 83 9.88 3.39 18.68
CA PHE A 83 11.02 3.04 17.83
C PHE A 83 12.24 3.93 18.10
N SER A 84 13.43 3.38 17.90
CA SER A 84 14.71 4.07 18.00
C SER A 84 14.85 5.22 16.98
N LYS A 85 15.74 6.18 17.29
CA LYS A 85 16.04 7.32 16.42
C LYS A 85 16.53 6.88 15.03
N ASP A 86 17.23 5.74 14.94
CA ASP A 86 17.70 5.20 13.67
C ASP A 86 16.56 4.70 12.78
N ARG A 87 15.53 4.10 13.37
CA ARG A 87 14.34 3.68 12.63
C ARG A 87 13.53 4.87 12.12
N GLN A 88 13.42 5.92 12.93
CA GLN A 88 12.79 7.18 12.51
C GLN A 88 13.53 7.82 11.33
N ARG A 89 14.87 7.80 11.33
CA ARG A 89 15.67 8.28 10.18
C ARG A 89 15.42 7.45 8.91
N LYS A 90 15.29 6.12 9.01
CA LYS A 90 14.95 5.27 7.86
C LYS A 90 13.57 5.61 7.29
N LEU A 91 12.58 5.83 8.14
CA LEU A 91 11.25 6.28 7.71
C LEU A 91 11.29 7.67 7.05
N MET A 92 12.11 8.59 7.58
CA MET A 92 12.30 9.90 6.98
C MET A 92 12.94 9.80 5.58
N ARG A 93 13.92 8.91 5.39
CA ARG A 93 14.49 8.63 4.06
C ARG A 93 13.44 8.05 3.10
N ALA A 94 12.60 7.14 3.58
CA ALA A 94 11.49 6.60 2.79
C ALA A 94 10.51 7.71 2.33
N ARG A 95 10.19 8.65 3.23
CA ARG A 95 9.36 9.83 2.89
C ARG A 95 10.02 10.72 1.85
N ILE A 96 11.34 10.94 1.94
CA ILE A 96 12.09 11.72 0.95
C ILE A 96 12.06 11.02 -0.41
N VAL A 97 12.26 9.71 -0.46
CA VAL A 97 12.15 8.93 -1.71
C VAL A 97 10.74 9.02 -2.29
N LEU A 98 9.71 8.88 -1.46
CA LEU A 98 8.32 9.03 -1.89
C LEU A 98 8.05 10.44 -2.44
N PHE A 99 8.50 11.48 -1.74
CA PHE A 99 8.34 12.85 -2.20
C PHE A 99 9.06 13.11 -3.53
N GLY A 100 10.31 12.67 -3.66
CA GLY A 100 11.07 12.76 -4.90
C GLY A 100 10.40 11.99 -6.04
N SER A 101 9.75 10.87 -5.74
CA SER A 101 8.97 10.13 -6.72
C SER A 101 7.71 10.86 -7.18
N VAL A 102 6.95 11.46 -6.26
CA VAL A 102 5.78 12.26 -6.63
C VAL A 102 6.21 13.44 -7.49
N ALA A 103 7.31 14.11 -7.13
CA ALA A 103 7.88 15.19 -7.93
C ALA A 103 8.31 14.70 -9.33
N LEU A 104 8.97 13.54 -9.44
CA LEU A 104 9.32 12.94 -10.73
C LEU A 104 8.06 12.64 -11.57
N GLY A 105 7.03 12.05 -10.97
CA GLY A 105 5.75 11.78 -11.64
C GLY A 105 5.10 13.07 -12.17
N MET A 106 5.11 14.14 -11.38
CA MET A 106 4.60 15.47 -11.78
C MET A 106 5.42 16.08 -12.94
N ILE A 107 6.76 15.97 -12.90
CA ILE A 107 7.63 16.45 -13.98
C ILE A 107 7.35 15.69 -15.28
N VAL A 108 7.27 14.36 -15.20
CA VAL A 108 7.00 13.52 -16.36
C VAL A 108 5.62 13.81 -16.94
N PHE A 109 4.60 13.97 -16.08
CA PHE A 109 3.26 14.38 -16.50
C PHE A 109 3.27 15.74 -17.21
N ALA A 110 4.00 16.73 -16.67
CA ALA A 110 4.12 18.04 -17.28
C ALA A 110 4.81 18.00 -18.67
N LEU A 111 5.84 17.17 -18.83
CA LEU A 111 6.55 16.98 -20.11
C LEU A 111 5.68 16.35 -21.20
N ILE A 112 4.74 15.48 -20.81
CA ILE A 112 3.73 14.93 -21.73
C ILE A 112 2.70 16.00 -22.08
N ALA A 113 2.18 16.72 -21.08
CA ALA A 113 1.21 17.79 -21.28
C ALA A 113 1.76 18.93 -22.16
N SER A 114 3.08 19.12 -22.22
CA SER A 114 3.77 20.08 -23.09
C SER A 114 4.16 19.53 -24.47
N ASP A 115 3.67 18.35 -24.86
CA ASP A 115 3.99 17.65 -26.12
C ASP A 115 5.50 17.43 -26.37
N THR A 116 6.32 17.56 -25.32
CA THR A 116 7.79 17.45 -25.41
C THR A 116 8.22 16.00 -25.51
N VAL A 117 7.48 15.10 -24.84
CA VAL A 117 7.64 13.65 -24.94
C VAL A 117 6.37 13.09 -25.55
N ARG A 118 6.47 12.58 -26.79
CA ARG A 118 5.31 12.03 -27.53
C ARG A 118 5.15 10.51 -27.42
N SER A 119 6.14 9.80 -26.88
CA SER A 119 6.10 8.34 -26.76
C SER A 119 5.40 7.93 -25.45
N LEU A 120 4.20 7.37 -25.59
CA LEU A 120 3.46 6.75 -24.48
C LEU A 120 4.21 5.55 -23.90
N ASP A 121 4.94 4.80 -24.73
CA ASP A 121 5.77 3.68 -24.29
C ASP A 121 6.86 4.15 -23.33
N PHE A 122 7.58 5.23 -23.68
CA PHE A 122 8.59 5.80 -22.81
C PHE A 122 8.02 6.18 -21.45
N PHE A 123 6.82 6.79 -21.42
CA PHE A 123 6.13 7.11 -20.18
C PHE A 123 5.84 5.88 -19.33
N VAL A 124 5.31 4.81 -19.94
CA VAL A 124 5.01 3.57 -19.23
C VAL A 124 6.25 2.94 -18.61
N TYR A 125 7.37 2.90 -19.34
CA TYR A 125 8.62 2.36 -18.78
C TYR A 125 9.19 3.23 -17.66
N VAL A 126 9.13 4.55 -17.78
CA VAL A 126 9.56 5.48 -16.72
C VAL A 126 8.69 5.32 -15.47
N LEU A 127 7.38 5.19 -15.63
CA LEU A 127 6.47 4.98 -14.51
C LEU A 127 6.68 3.61 -13.86
N ALA A 128 6.88 2.55 -14.65
CA ALA A 128 7.20 1.22 -14.13
C ALA A 128 8.50 1.22 -13.31
N ALA A 129 9.56 1.85 -13.84
CA ALA A 129 10.82 2.03 -13.10
C ALA A 129 10.62 2.83 -11.82
N ASN A 130 9.82 3.90 -11.87
CA ASN A 130 9.49 4.71 -10.70
C ASN A 130 8.76 3.89 -9.62
N ILE A 131 7.74 3.12 -9.99
CA ILE A 131 7.02 2.21 -9.08
C ILE A 131 8.01 1.24 -8.43
N LEU A 132 8.89 0.61 -9.21
CA LEU A 132 9.87 -0.34 -8.70
C LEU A 132 10.80 0.30 -7.65
N ILE A 133 11.28 1.52 -7.92
CA ILE A 133 12.15 2.27 -7.01
C ILE A 133 11.40 2.65 -5.73
N VAL A 134 10.18 3.17 -5.83
CA VAL A 134 9.39 3.61 -4.66
C VAL A 134 9.04 2.45 -3.78
N PHE A 135 8.39 1.42 -4.35
CA PHE A 135 7.93 0.28 -3.58
C PHE A 135 9.11 -0.55 -3.07
N GLY A 136 10.19 -0.67 -3.85
CA GLY A 136 11.43 -1.31 -3.40
C GLY A 136 12.13 -0.54 -2.26
N ALA A 137 12.20 0.79 -2.34
CA ALA A 137 12.74 1.62 -1.26
C ALA A 137 11.86 1.55 -0.01
N MET A 138 10.53 1.62 -0.16
CA MET A 138 9.60 1.43 0.95
C MET A 138 9.78 0.04 1.57
N ALA A 139 9.90 -1.01 0.77
CA ALA A 139 10.11 -2.39 1.26
C ALA A 139 11.38 -2.47 2.11
N TYR A 140 12.46 -1.87 1.62
CA TYR A 140 13.75 -1.81 2.33
C TYR A 140 13.64 -1.05 3.66
N PHE A 141 13.15 0.19 3.63
CA PHE A 141 13.13 1.06 4.81
C PHE A 141 12.11 0.63 5.86
N MET A 142 10.95 0.12 5.42
CA MET A 142 9.90 -0.42 6.28
C MET A 142 10.14 -1.90 6.64
N SER A 143 11.21 -2.53 6.14
CA SER A 143 11.47 -3.95 6.38
C SER A 143 10.26 -4.83 6.08
N PHE A 144 9.52 -4.45 5.04
CA PHE A 144 8.26 -5.05 4.64
C PHE A 144 8.50 -5.90 3.38
N GLU A 145 8.86 -7.16 3.58
CA GLU A 145 9.36 -8.04 2.52
C GLU A 145 8.33 -8.27 1.40
N ARG A 146 7.03 -8.36 1.73
CA ARG A 146 5.98 -8.57 0.73
C ARG A 146 5.90 -7.44 -0.30
N LEU A 147 6.29 -6.23 0.10
CA LEU A 147 6.25 -5.06 -0.75
C LEU A 147 7.24 -5.14 -1.92
N TYR A 148 8.30 -5.96 -1.84
CA TYR A 148 9.15 -6.25 -3.01
C TYR A 148 8.41 -7.00 -4.11
N TYR A 149 7.58 -8.00 -3.74
CA TYR A 149 6.76 -8.72 -4.70
C TYR A 149 5.71 -7.79 -5.32
N TYR A 150 5.10 -6.93 -4.51
CA TYR A 150 4.15 -5.92 -5.02
C TYR A 150 4.83 -4.88 -5.90
N ALA A 151 6.07 -4.47 -5.61
CA ALA A 151 6.83 -3.56 -6.46
C ALA A 151 6.97 -4.13 -7.88
N VAL A 152 7.36 -5.40 -8.00
CA VAL A 152 7.50 -6.08 -9.29
C VAL A 152 6.14 -6.26 -9.95
N LEU A 153 5.13 -6.73 -9.22
CA LEU A 153 3.78 -6.94 -9.72
C LEU A 153 3.18 -5.64 -10.30
N TYR A 154 3.29 -4.54 -9.57
CA TYR A 154 2.77 -3.24 -9.98
C TYR A 154 3.60 -2.62 -11.11
N ALA A 155 4.93 -2.72 -11.08
CA ALA A 155 5.77 -2.21 -12.15
C ALA A 155 5.50 -2.93 -13.47
N LEU A 156 5.31 -4.25 -13.44
CA LEU A 156 4.99 -5.05 -14.62
C LEU A 156 3.55 -4.86 -15.13
N SER A 157 2.63 -4.44 -14.25
CA SER A 157 1.22 -4.30 -14.62
C SER A 157 1.00 -3.39 -15.84
N MET A 158 1.74 -2.28 -15.92
CA MET A 158 1.61 -1.31 -17.01
C MET A 158 2.10 -1.84 -18.37
N PRO A 159 3.37 -2.28 -18.54
CA PRO A 159 3.83 -2.80 -19.82
C PRO A 159 3.07 -4.07 -20.24
N VAL A 160 2.69 -4.94 -19.28
CA VAL A 160 1.86 -6.10 -19.57
C VAL A 160 0.45 -5.68 -20.02
N GLY A 161 -0.14 -4.66 -19.39
CA GLY A 161 -1.44 -4.11 -19.79
C GLY A 161 -1.45 -3.64 -21.24
N LEU A 162 -0.43 -2.88 -21.66
CA LEU A 162 -0.26 -2.44 -23.05
C LEU A 162 -0.13 -3.62 -24.02
N LEU A 163 0.74 -4.58 -23.70
CA LEU A 163 0.94 -5.76 -24.55
C LEU A 163 -0.34 -6.59 -24.72
N LEU A 164 -1.17 -6.68 -23.68
CA LEU A 164 -2.45 -7.39 -23.73
C LEU A 164 -3.52 -6.61 -24.51
N GLU A 165 -3.49 -5.27 -24.45
CA GLU A 165 -4.35 -4.41 -25.27
C GLU A 165 -3.98 -4.53 -26.76
N ASP A 166 -2.69 -4.48 -27.10
CA ASP A 166 -2.18 -4.65 -28.46
C ASP A 166 -2.58 -6.01 -29.08
N GLN A 167 -2.67 -7.06 -28.24
CA GLN A 167 -3.12 -8.40 -28.66
C GLN A 167 -4.64 -8.56 -28.64
N ALA A 168 -5.40 -7.49 -28.38
CA ALA A 168 -6.85 -7.50 -28.22
C ALA A 168 -7.38 -8.50 -27.17
N LEU A 169 -6.54 -8.88 -26.19
CA LEU A 169 -6.89 -9.76 -25.08
C LEU A 169 -7.57 -9.02 -23.94
N LEU A 170 -7.33 -7.70 -23.84
CA LEU A 170 -8.01 -6.80 -22.92
C LEU A 170 -8.62 -5.63 -23.70
N SER A 171 -9.83 -5.23 -23.31
CA SER A 171 -10.53 -4.11 -23.96
C SER A 171 -9.97 -2.75 -23.59
N ASP A 172 -9.35 -2.63 -22.41
CA ASP A 172 -8.70 -1.40 -21.92
C ASP A 172 -7.54 -1.79 -20.99
N ALA A 173 -6.33 -1.24 -21.21
CA ALA A 173 -5.16 -1.51 -20.36
C ALA A 173 -5.41 -1.35 -18.84
N PRO A 174 -6.17 -0.35 -18.33
CA PRO A 174 -6.39 -0.19 -16.90
C PRO A 174 -7.04 -1.41 -16.20
N TYR A 175 -7.74 -2.31 -16.91
CA TYR A 175 -8.30 -3.52 -16.30
C TYR A 175 -7.22 -4.40 -15.63
N ILE A 176 -5.98 -4.35 -16.12
CA ILE A 176 -4.86 -5.08 -15.52
C ILE A 176 -4.65 -4.67 -14.05
N PHE A 177 -4.97 -3.44 -13.67
CA PHE A 177 -4.83 -2.94 -12.30
C PHE A 177 -5.85 -3.55 -11.33
N ILE A 178 -7.01 -3.97 -11.83
CA ILE A 178 -7.97 -4.73 -11.00
C ILE A 178 -7.36 -6.07 -10.63
N LEU A 179 -6.72 -6.75 -11.59
CA LEU A 179 -6.07 -8.04 -11.36
C LEU A 179 -4.85 -7.89 -10.44
N THR A 180 -3.97 -6.93 -10.72
CA THR A 180 -2.75 -6.74 -9.93
C THR A 180 -3.01 -6.16 -8.56
N GLY A 181 -4.02 -5.30 -8.39
CA GLY A 181 -4.45 -4.78 -7.09
C GLY A 181 -5.32 -5.75 -6.30
N GLY A 182 -6.14 -6.55 -6.97
CA GLY A 182 -7.05 -7.51 -6.33
C GLY A 182 -6.31 -8.61 -5.58
N LEU A 183 -5.17 -9.08 -6.10
CA LEU A 183 -4.35 -10.10 -5.45
C LEU A 183 -3.84 -9.66 -4.05
N PRO A 184 -3.16 -8.50 -3.90
CA PRO A 184 -2.80 -7.92 -2.60
C PRO A 184 -4.00 -7.69 -1.68
N VAL A 185 -5.17 -7.31 -2.20
CA VAL A 185 -6.39 -7.18 -1.39
C VAL A 185 -6.80 -8.53 -0.79
N VAL A 186 -6.86 -9.60 -1.59
CA VAL A 186 -7.23 -10.93 -1.10
C VAL A 186 -6.22 -11.44 -0.06
N ILE A 187 -4.92 -11.30 -0.35
CA ILE A 187 -3.85 -11.67 0.58
C ILE A 187 -3.97 -10.86 1.88
N GLY A 188 -4.19 -9.54 1.76
CA GLY A 188 -4.33 -8.65 2.89
C GLY A 188 -5.53 -8.98 3.76
N ILE A 189 -6.69 -9.31 3.18
CA ILE A 189 -7.87 -9.76 3.92
C ILE A 189 -7.58 -11.05 4.67
N ALA A 190 -6.93 -12.03 4.03
CA ALA A 190 -6.57 -13.29 4.68
C ALA A 190 -5.61 -13.08 5.85
N LEU A 191 -4.61 -12.21 5.68
CA LEU A 191 -3.67 -11.83 6.75
C LEU A 191 -4.36 -11.07 7.88
N PHE A 192 -5.26 -10.15 7.55
CA PHE A 192 -6.02 -9.38 8.54
C PHE A 192 -6.97 -10.26 9.35
N ALA A 193 -7.66 -11.20 8.70
CA ALA A 193 -8.50 -12.18 9.39
C ALA A 193 -7.69 -13.06 10.34
N ARG A 194 -6.52 -13.54 9.90
CA ARG A 194 -5.59 -14.29 10.78
C ARG A 194 -5.10 -13.44 11.93
N PHE A 195 -4.71 -12.19 11.66
CA PHE A 195 -4.27 -11.24 12.68
C PHE A 195 -5.36 -11.01 13.74
N LEU A 196 -6.62 -10.82 13.35
CA LEU A 196 -7.72 -10.65 14.30
C LEU A 196 -7.96 -11.88 15.17
N ARG A 197 -7.73 -13.08 14.63
CA ARG A 197 -7.85 -14.34 15.37
C ARG A 197 -6.68 -14.55 16.33
N ASP A 198 -5.46 -14.24 15.89
CA ASP A 198 -4.24 -14.50 16.64
C ASP A 198 -3.98 -13.40 17.71
N TYR A 199 -4.54 -12.20 17.53
CA TYR A 199 -4.45 -11.07 18.47
C TYR A 199 -5.85 -10.60 18.93
N PRO A 200 -6.54 -11.37 19.79
CA PRO A 200 -7.80 -10.93 20.39
C PRO A 200 -7.57 -9.68 21.24
N LEU A 201 -8.59 -8.81 21.32
CA LEU A 201 -8.56 -7.66 22.23
C LEU A 201 -8.48 -8.18 23.67
N HIS A 202 -7.41 -7.83 24.39
CA HIS A 202 -7.36 -8.04 25.82
C HIS A 202 -8.42 -7.13 26.44
N THR A 203 -9.52 -7.73 26.89
CA THR A 203 -10.41 -7.12 27.86
C THR A 203 -9.58 -6.92 29.12
N GLU A 204 -9.59 -5.70 29.66
CA GLU A 204 -8.91 -5.37 30.92
C GLU A 204 -9.15 -6.52 31.91
N VAL A 205 -8.07 -7.20 32.31
CA VAL A 205 -8.15 -8.18 33.38
C VAL A 205 -8.53 -7.37 34.60
N ASP A 206 -9.77 -7.55 35.05
CA ASP A 206 -10.31 -6.98 36.27
C ASP A 206 -9.41 -7.46 37.41
N TRP A 207 -8.44 -6.63 37.79
CA TRP A 207 -7.66 -6.84 39.00
C TRP A 207 -8.62 -6.61 40.15
N GLY A 208 -9.41 -7.64 40.46
CA GLY A 208 -10.18 -7.70 41.69
C GLY A 208 -9.26 -7.35 42.87
N PRO A 209 -9.77 -6.62 43.88
CA PRO A 209 -8.96 -6.17 44.99
C PRO A 209 -8.20 -7.37 45.56
N SER A 210 -6.88 -7.22 45.71
CA SER A 210 -6.01 -8.20 46.34
C SER A 210 -6.36 -8.26 47.83
N ASP A 211 -7.46 -8.92 48.16
CA ASP A 211 -7.75 -9.43 49.49
C ASP A 211 -6.77 -10.58 49.73
N ASP A 212 -5.55 -10.28 50.19
CA ASP A 212 -4.69 -11.23 50.91
C ASP A 212 -3.37 -10.54 51.33
N ILE A 213 -3.45 -9.67 52.35
CA ILE A 213 -2.38 -9.51 53.34
C ILE A 213 -3.03 -9.21 54.70
N ASN A 214 -3.33 -10.27 55.46
CA ASN A 214 -3.45 -10.26 56.92
C ASN A 214 -2.50 -11.32 57.48
#